data_AF-A0A7L5E8G2-F1
#
_entry.id   AF-A0A7L5E8G2-F1
#
_cell.length_a   1.000
_cell.length_b   1.000
_cell.length_c   1.000
_cell.angle_alpha   90.00
_cell.angle_beta   90.00
_cell.angle_gamma   90.00
#
_symmetry.space_group_name_H-M   'P 1'
#
loop_
_entity.id
_entity.type
_entity.pdbx_description
1 polymer ?
#
loop_
_entity_poly.entity_id
_entity_poly.type
_entity_poly.pdbx_seq_one_letter_code
_entity_poly.pdbx_strand_id
1 'polypeptide(L)'
;MSFNWKHQIITILLLLSACGTFAQSAEGVYDKYVDFNLARFEGRTKDAFKLAADINGHTEDLPDKSRIAFYNSLAKLYEDDDQFDKALPLYEKVAVAVPDYYVAHRALGYLYVRKADVAFGNFPAYKQWVEKALPHLEKAQACDPSDETLILIKSLYLKTKNTTPLTTLDTRLKQLSKSCLDVLSDN
;
A
#
# COMPACT_ATOMS: atom_id res chain seq x y z
N MET A 1 -23.60 53.91 8.33
CA MET A 1 -22.85 52.64 8.23
C MET A 1 -22.88 52.19 6.77
N SER A 2 -21.85 52.49 5.98
CA SER A 2 -21.74 52.02 4.60
C SER A 2 -21.20 50.58 4.61
N PHE A 3 -22.07 49.63 4.30
CA PHE A 3 -21.72 48.22 4.20
C PHE A 3 -20.85 48.02 2.94
N ASN A 4 -19.60 47.60 3.10
CA ASN A 4 -18.58 47.60 2.05
C ASN A 4 -18.70 46.34 1.15
N TRP A 5 -19.79 46.26 0.38
CA TRP A 5 -20.17 45.10 -0.44
C TRP A 5 -19.15 44.77 -1.55
N LYS A 6 -18.39 45.76 -2.03
CA LYS A 6 -17.38 45.58 -3.09
C LYS A 6 -16.23 44.67 -2.66
N HIS A 7 -15.78 44.75 -1.41
CA HIS A 7 -14.74 43.85 -0.91
C HIS A 7 -15.28 42.43 -0.73
N GLN A 8 -16.52 42.26 -0.25
CA GLN A 8 -17.12 40.93 -0.14
C GLN A 8 -17.35 40.25 -1.50
N ILE A 9 -17.76 40.99 -2.53
CA ILE A 9 -17.92 40.45 -3.89
C ILE A 9 -16.57 39.98 -4.46
N ILE A 10 -15.50 40.76 -4.29
CA ILE A 10 -14.16 40.40 -4.78
C ILE A 10 -13.64 39.14 -4.06
N THR A 11 -13.83 39.04 -2.74
CA THR A 11 -13.44 37.84 -1.98
C THR A 11 -14.25 36.61 -2.41
N ILE A 12 -15.57 36.76 -2.65
CA ILE A 12 -16.43 35.67 -3.12
C ILE A 12 -16.02 35.21 -4.54
N LEU A 13 -15.70 36.13 -5.45
CA LEU A 13 -15.26 35.79 -6.82
C LEU A 13 -13.90 35.09 -6.84
N LEU A 14 -12.96 35.50 -5.98
CA LEU A 14 -11.66 34.83 -5.85
C LEU A 14 -11.80 33.41 -5.26
N LEU A 15 -12.68 33.24 -4.26
CA LEU A 15 -12.99 31.92 -3.67
C LEU A 15 -13.66 30.98 -4.69
N LEU A 16 -14.61 31.48 -5.49
CA LEU A 16 -15.27 30.69 -6.53
C LEU A 16 -14.29 30.25 -7.64
N SER A 17 -13.38 31.14 -8.03
CA SER A 17 -12.38 30.84 -9.08
C SER A 17 -11.38 29.78 -8.61
N ALA A 18 -10.89 29.87 -7.37
CA ALA A 18 -9.99 28.87 -6.79
C ALA A 18 -10.69 27.50 -6.69
N CYS A 19 -11.94 27.47 -6.22
CA CYS A 19 -12.70 26.22 -6.10
C CYS A 19 -12.92 25.53 -7.47
N GLY A 20 -13.15 26.31 -8.54
CA GLY A 20 -13.27 25.77 -9.90
C GLY A 20 -12.00 25.11 -10.43
N THR A 21 -10.82 25.72 -10.21
CA THR A 21 -9.54 25.14 -10.67
C THR A 21 -9.15 23.87 -9.91
N PHE A 22 -9.45 23.80 -8.61
CA PHE A 22 -9.21 22.59 -7.80
C PHE A 22 -10.15 21.44 -8.17
N ALA A 23 -11.44 21.72 -8.42
CA ALA A 23 -12.39 20.69 -8.83
C ALA A 23 -12.01 20.07 -10.19
N GLN A 24 -11.61 20.88 -11.16
CA GLN A 24 -11.23 20.41 -12.50
C GLN A 24 -9.92 19.57 -12.49
N SER A 25 -8.97 19.91 -11.63
CA SER A 25 -7.74 19.13 -11.47
C SER A 25 -8.01 17.78 -10.81
N ALA A 26 -8.84 17.76 -9.75
CA ALA A 26 -9.24 16.51 -9.09
C ALA A 26 -10.02 15.56 -10.01
N GLU A 27 -10.96 16.09 -10.81
CA GLU A 27 -11.69 15.32 -11.82
C GLU A 27 -10.73 14.70 -12.85
N GLY A 28 -9.79 15.50 -13.38
CA GLY A 28 -8.81 15.01 -14.35
C GLY A 28 -7.83 13.97 -13.80
N VAL A 29 -7.52 13.99 -12.51
CA VAL A 29 -6.69 12.97 -11.86
C VAL A 29 -7.49 11.69 -11.62
N TYR A 30 -8.77 11.80 -11.26
CA TYR A 30 -9.64 10.64 -11.08
C TYR A 30 -9.88 9.89 -12.41
N ASP A 31 -10.09 10.60 -13.51
CA ASP A 31 -10.22 9.99 -14.84
C ASP A 31 -8.97 9.18 -15.21
N LYS A 32 -7.77 9.72 -14.94
CA LYS A 32 -6.51 8.99 -15.13
C LYS A 32 -6.41 7.75 -14.25
N TYR A 33 -6.92 7.81 -13.01
CA TYR A 33 -6.98 6.65 -12.12
C TYR A 33 -7.87 5.54 -12.71
N VAL A 34 -9.02 5.90 -13.29
CA VAL A 34 -9.89 4.96 -14.00
C VAL A 34 -9.17 4.36 -15.21
N ASP A 35 -8.54 5.19 -16.04
CA ASP A 35 -7.76 4.75 -17.21
C ASP A 35 -6.60 3.84 -16.81
N PHE A 36 -5.94 4.13 -15.68
CA PHE A 36 -4.85 3.32 -15.13
C PHE A 36 -5.35 1.92 -14.76
N ASN A 37 -6.50 1.83 -14.10
CA ASN A 37 -7.11 0.54 -13.75
C ASN A 37 -7.53 -0.22 -15.01
N LEU A 38 -8.09 0.45 -16.01
CA LEU A 38 -8.43 -0.15 -17.29
C LEU A 38 -7.18 -0.69 -18.01
N ALA A 39 -6.11 0.09 -18.10
CA ALA A 39 -4.87 -0.33 -18.73
C ALA A 39 -4.26 -1.56 -18.03
N ARG A 40 -4.32 -1.62 -16.68
CA ARG A 40 -3.89 -2.81 -15.92
C ARG A 40 -4.75 -4.03 -16.21
N PHE A 41 -6.07 -3.87 -16.22
CA PHE A 41 -7.01 -4.95 -16.53
C PHE A 41 -6.79 -5.52 -17.93
N GLU A 42 -6.47 -4.66 -18.90
CA GLU A 42 -6.18 -5.04 -20.29
C GLU A 42 -4.74 -5.55 -20.52
N GLY A 43 -3.90 -5.58 -19.48
CA GLY A 43 -2.49 -5.98 -19.60
C GLY A 43 -1.62 -4.97 -20.37
N ARG A 44 -2.07 -3.73 -20.55
CA ARG A 44 -1.31 -2.63 -21.17
C ARG A 44 -0.31 -2.03 -20.18
N THR A 45 0.66 -2.83 -19.75
CA THR A 45 1.64 -2.48 -18.70
C THR A 45 2.36 -1.15 -18.95
N LYS A 46 2.77 -0.86 -20.18
CA LYS A 46 3.45 0.41 -20.53
C LYS A 46 2.54 1.62 -20.33
N ASP A 47 1.28 1.51 -20.75
CA ASP A 47 0.29 2.57 -20.59
C ASP A 47 -0.06 2.76 -19.12
N ALA A 48 -0.21 1.66 -18.37
CA ALA A 48 -0.43 1.70 -16.94
C ALA A 48 0.71 2.42 -16.19
N PHE A 49 1.98 2.16 -16.54
CA PHE A 49 3.09 2.90 -15.93
C PHE A 49 3.10 4.39 -16.30
N LYS A 50 2.75 4.72 -17.55
CA LYS A 50 2.62 6.12 -17.99
C LYS A 50 1.53 6.85 -17.19
N LEU A 51 0.35 6.27 -17.10
CA LEU A 51 -0.77 6.83 -16.34
C LEU A 51 -0.44 6.94 -14.85
N ALA A 52 0.21 5.92 -14.27
CA ALA A 52 0.66 5.96 -12.89
C ALA A 52 1.66 7.10 -12.63
N ALA A 53 2.60 7.35 -13.56
CA ALA A 53 3.53 8.47 -13.46
C ALA A 53 2.80 9.82 -13.48
N ASP A 54 1.78 9.96 -14.32
CA ASP A 54 0.95 11.17 -14.42
C ASP A 54 0.11 11.41 -13.16
N ILE A 55 -0.29 10.36 -12.43
CA ILE A 55 -1.02 10.44 -11.16
C ILE A 55 -0.08 10.69 -9.97
N ASN A 56 1.16 10.17 -10.00
CA ASN A 56 2.04 10.12 -8.83
C ASN A 56 2.40 11.50 -8.22
N GLY A 57 2.35 12.56 -9.02
CA GLY A 57 2.57 13.94 -8.56
C GLY A 57 1.31 14.64 -8.00
N HIS A 58 0.16 13.97 -8.06
CA HIS A 58 -1.17 14.52 -7.77
C HIS A 58 -2.03 13.56 -6.95
N THR A 59 -1.41 12.64 -6.21
CA THR A 59 -2.14 11.58 -5.51
C THR A 59 -3.13 12.15 -4.48
N GLU A 60 -2.83 13.30 -3.88
CA GLU A 60 -3.67 14.05 -2.95
C GLU A 60 -5.00 14.52 -3.54
N ASP A 61 -5.07 14.62 -4.87
CA ASP A 61 -6.29 14.99 -5.59
C ASP A 61 -7.25 13.78 -5.76
N LEU A 62 -6.76 12.55 -5.50
CA LEU A 62 -7.62 11.37 -5.44
C LEU A 62 -8.37 11.29 -4.10
N PRO A 63 -9.64 10.84 -4.10
CA PRO A 63 -10.33 10.45 -2.88
C PRO A 63 -9.51 9.44 -2.07
N ASP A 64 -9.54 9.54 -0.74
CA ASP A 64 -8.65 8.76 0.14
C ASP A 64 -8.65 7.26 -0.16
N LYS A 65 -9.84 6.68 -0.37
CA LYS A 65 -9.99 5.27 -0.73
C LYS A 65 -9.37 4.94 -2.08
N SER A 66 -9.65 5.73 -3.11
CA SER A 66 -9.07 5.56 -4.45
C SER A 66 -7.56 5.75 -4.43
N ARG A 67 -7.03 6.67 -3.61
CA ARG A 67 -5.59 6.86 -3.41
C ARG A 67 -4.92 5.63 -2.80
N ILE A 68 -5.55 5.02 -1.79
CA ILE A 68 -5.04 3.78 -1.17
C ILE A 68 -5.10 2.62 -2.17
N ALA A 69 -6.21 2.48 -2.90
CA ALA A 69 -6.38 1.47 -3.94
C ALA A 69 -5.37 1.64 -5.09
N PHE A 70 -5.09 2.89 -5.47
CA PHE A 70 -4.04 3.25 -6.44
C PHE A 70 -2.66 2.81 -5.95
N TYR A 71 -2.30 3.09 -4.69
CA TYR A 71 -1.01 2.64 -4.13
C TYR A 71 -0.88 1.11 -4.17
N ASN A 72 -1.91 0.37 -3.74
CA ASN A 72 -1.90 -1.10 -3.79
C ASN A 72 -1.73 -1.62 -5.22
N SER A 73 -2.47 -1.00 -6.14
CA SER A 73 -2.49 -1.34 -7.55
C SER A 73 -1.17 -1.10 -8.25
N LEU A 74 -0.54 0.05 -7.99
CA LEU A 74 0.77 0.40 -8.53
C LEU A 74 1.88 -0.44 -7.88
N ALA A 75 1.77 -0.73 -6.58
CA ALA A 75 2.70 -1.64 -5.91
C ALA A 75 2.68 -3.02 -6.58
N LYS A 76 1.49 -3.55 -6.87
CA LYS A 76 1.33 -4.82 -7.58
C LYS A 76 1.90 -4.77 -8.98
N LEU A 77 1.65 -3.69 -9.72
CA LEU A 77 2.23 -3.50 -11.05
C LEU A 77 3.76 -3.47 -11.04
N TYR A 78 4.38 -2.83 -10.04
CA TYR A 78 5.84 -2.87 -9.86
C TYR A 78 6.34 -4.25 -9.44
N GLU A 79 5.60 -4.97 -8.59
CA GLU A 79 5.96 -6.34 -8.20
C GLU A 79 5.93 -7.29 -9.40
N ASP A 80 4.89 -7.22 -10.24
CA ASP A 80 4.73 -8.04 -11.44
C ASP A 80 5.79 -7.75 -12.51
N ASP A 81 6.42 -6.58 -12.45
CA ASP A 81 7.53 -6.15 -13.31
C ASP A 81 8.90 -6.29 -12.63
N ASP A 82 9.01 -7.07 -11.54
CA ASP A 82 10.23 -7.31 -10.75
C ASP A 82 10.89 -6.04 -10.14
N GLN A 83 10.18 -4.90 -10.14
CA GLN A 83 10.63 -3.62 -9.57
C GLN A 83 10.30 -3.53 -8.07
N PHE A 84 10.75 -4.54 -7.32
CA PHE A 84 10.44 -4.73 -5.90
C PHE A 84 10.77 -3.53 -4.99
N ASP A 85 11.82 -2.78 -5.30
CA ASP A 85 12.24 -1.59 -4.54
C ASP A 85 11.24 -0.43 -4.66
N LYS A 86 10.50 -0.36 -5.76
CA LYS A 86 9.42 0.62 -5.96
C LYS A 86 8.09 0.14 -5.38
N ALA A 87 7.84 -1.17 -5.39
CA ALA A 87 6.63 -1.76 -4.82
C ALA A 87 6.57 -1.61 -3.29
N LEU A 88 7.70 -1.85 -2.60
CA LEU A 88 7.78 -1.87 -1.14
C LEU A 88 7.17 -0.62 -0.46
N PRO A 89 7.61 0.62 -0.76
CA PRO A 89 7.08 1.81 -0.09
C PRO A 89 5.59 2.06 -0.37
N LEU A 90 5.06 1.56 -1.49
CA LEU A 90 3.64 1.69 -1.81
C LEU A 90 2.79 0.71 -0.99
N TYR A 91 3.24 -0.55 -0.85
CA TYR A 91 2.58 -1.48 0.06
C TYR A 91 2.64 -1.04 1.52
N GLU A 92 3.75 -0.40 1.96
CA GLU A 92 3.84 0.20 3.30
C GLU A 92 2.76 1.26 3.52
N LYS A 93 2.54 2.16 2.55
CA LYS A 93 1.46 3.15 2.61
C LYS A 93 0.09 2.49 2.77
N VAL A 94 -0.17 1.40 2.05
CA VAL A 94 -1.44 0.65 2.12
C VAL A 94 -1.61 0.02 3.50
N ALA A 95 -0.59 -0.68 4.02
CA ALA A 95 -0.65 -1.33 5.32
C ALA A 95 -0.80 -0.34 6.49
N VAL A 96 -0.28 0.88 6.36
CA VAL A 96 -0.51 1.95 7.34
C VAL A 96 -1.96 2.46 7.28
N ALA A 97 -2.50 2.65 6.08
CA ALA A 97 -3.84 3.21 5.90
C ALA A 97 -4.95 2.19 6.21
N VAL A 98 -4.75 0.91 5.86
CA VAL A 98 -5.72 -0.18 6.04
C VAL A 98 -5.00 -1.39 6.64
N PRO A 99 -4.72 -1.38 7.96
CA PRO A 99 -3.90 -2.41 8.62
C PRO A 99 -4.54 -3.81 8.63
N ASP A 100 -5.82 -3.91 8.32
CA ASP A 100 -6.52 -5.19 8.22
C ASP A 100 -6.50 -5.79 6.81
N TYR A 101 -6.02 -5.04 5.81
CA TYR A 101 -5.88 -5.52 4.44
C TYR A 101 -4.69 -6.48 4.31
N TYR A 102 -4.95 -7.77 4.53
CA TYR A 102 -3.88 -8.76 4.69
C TYR A 102 -3.13 -9.06 3.38
N VAL A 103 -3.68 -8.70 2.22
CA VAL A 103 -3.03 -8.87 0.92
C VAL A 103 -1.78 -7.97 0.82
N ALA A 104 -1.84 -6.73 1.31
CA ALA A 104 -0.66 -5.87 1.39
C ALA A 104 0.38 -6.41 2.40
N HIS A 105 -0.09 -6.97 3.53
CA HIS A 105 0.80 -7.65 4.47
C HIS A 105 1.47 -8.88 3.83
N ARG A 106 0.77 -9.68 3.03
CA ARG A 106 1.37 -10.79 2.29
C ARG A 106 2.51 -10.29 1.41
N ALA A 107 2.26 -9.28 0.58
CA ALA A 107 3.28 -8.70 -0.30
C ALA A 107 4.49 -8.18 0.49
N LEU A 108 4.27 -7.39 1.55
CA LEU A 108 5.36 -6.89 2.41
C LEU A 108 6.18 -8.01 3.04
N GLY A 109 5.52 -9.06 3.54
CA GLY A 109 6.19 -10.22 4.15
C GLY A 109 7.19 -10.86 3.19
N TYR A 110 6.76 -11.17 1.97
CA TYR A 110 7.63 -11.77 0.95
C TYR A 110 8.70 -10.80 0.42
N LEU A 111 8.38 -9.52 0.23
CA LEU A 111 9.36 -8.51 -0.19
C LEU A 111 10.47 -8.32 0.85
N TYR A 112 10.14 -8.33 2.14
CA TYR A 112 11.13 -8.26 3.22
C TYR A 112 11.95 -9.54 3.35
N VAL A 113 11.36 -10.72 3.11
CA VAL A 113 12.14 -11.97 3.01
C VAL A 113 13.15 -11.89 1.88
N ARG A 114 12.77 -11.39 0.70
CA ARG A 114 13.73 -11.17 -0.40
C ARG A 114 14.87 -10.23 0.00
N LYS A 115 14.58 -9.16 0.74
CA LYS A 115 15.62 -8.27 1.28
C LYS A 115 16.53 -8.98 2.28
N ALA A 116 15.97 -9.85 3.12
CA ALA A 116 16.74 -10.69 4.02
C ALA A 116 17.67 -11.64 3.23
N ASP A 117 17.15 -12.31 2.20
CA ASP A 117 17.93 -13.25 1.38
C ASP A 117 19.12 -12.57 0.69
N VAL A 118 18.92 -11.37 0.13
CA VAL A 118 20.03 -10.55 -0.41
C VAL A 118 21.06 -10.21 0.67
N ALA A 119 20.62 -10.00 1.91
CA ALA A 119 21.47 -9.67 3.05
C ALA A 119 22.03 -10.89 3.78
N PHE A 120 21.86 -12.12 3.29
CA PHE A 120 22.18 -13.36 4.03
C PHE A 120 23.63 -13.41 4.56
N GLY A 121 24.60 -12.86 3.81
CA GLY A 121 26.01 -12.78 4.24
C GLY A 121 26.30 -11.73 5.34
N ASN A 122 25.34 -10.85 5.64
CA ASN A 122 25.42 -9.82 6.67
C ASN A 122 24.33 -10.09 7.72
N PHE A 123 24.64 -10.92 8.72
CA PHE A 123 23.65 -11.39 9.69
C PHE A 123 22.88 -10.27 10.42
N PRO A 124 23.50 -9.16 10.85
CA PRO A 124 22.76 -8.00 11.38
C PRO A 124 21.69 -7.47 10.41
N ALA A 125 22.05 -7.26 9.14
CA ALA A 125 21.11 -6.77 8.12
C ALA A 125 20.03 -7.81 7.79
N TYR A 126 20.41 -9.09 7.66
CA TYR A 126 19.47 -10.21 7.50
C TYR A 126 18.43 -10.19 8.62
N LYS A 127 18.88 -10.12 9.88
CA LYS A 127 18.00 -10.13 11.06
C LYS A 127 17.03 -8.95 11.03
N GLN A 128 17.51 -7.75 10.68
CA GLN A 128 16.67 -6.56 10.56
C GLN A 128 15.54 -6.74 9.54
N TRP A 129 15.82 -7.33 8.38
CA TRP A 129 14.79 -7.59 7.37
C TRP A 129 13.81 -8.68 7.81
N VAL A 130 14.29 -9.74 8.48
CA VAL A 130 13.42 -10.77 9.04
C VAL A 130 12.48 -10.21 10.11
N GLU A 131 12.98 -9.33 10.98
CA GLU A 131 12.16 -8.66 12.00
C GLU A 131 11.06 -7.80 11.38
N LYS A 132 11.29 -7.20 10.21
CA LYS A 132 10.25 -6.52 9.43
C LYS A 132 9.28 -7.50 8.78
N ALA A 133 9.76 -8.62 8.21
CA ALA A 133 8.92 -9.58 7.50
C ALA A 133 7.89 -10.28 8.40
N LEU A 134 8.31 -10.73 9.59
CA LEU A 134 7.52 -11.59 10.47
C LEU A 134 6.12 -11.06 10.83
N PRO A 135 5.91 -9.81 11.28
CA PRO A 135 4.56 -9.33 11.60
C PRO A 135 3.63 -9.32 10.37
N HIS A 136 4.19 -9.06 9.18
CA HIS A 136 3.43 -9.08 7.92
C HIS A 136 3.07 -10.52 7.50
N LEU A 137 4.03 -11.45 7.58
CA LEU A 137 3.79 -12.86 7.30
C LEU A 137 2.79 -13.47 8.29
N GLU A 138 2.85 -13.11 9.58
CA GLU A 138 1.88 -13.59 10.57
C GLU A 138 0.47 -13.06 10.32
N LYS A 139 0.30 -11.78 9.95
CA LYS A 139 -1.01 -11.24 9.56
C LYS A 139 -1.56 -11.98 8.34
N ALA A 140 -0.72 -12.22 7.32
CA ALA A 140 -1.11 -12.98 6.14
C ALA A 140 -1.50 -14.43 6.48
N GLN A 141 -0.67 -15.13 7.28
CA GLN A 141 -0.93 -16.49 7.73
C GLN A 141 -2.20 -16.60 8.59
N ALA A 142 -2.50 -15.58 9.38
CA ALA A 142 -3.71 -15.55 10.21
C ALA A 142 -4.99 -15.42 9.37
N CYS A 143 -4.94 -14.65 8.29
CA CYS A 143 -6.10 -14.33 7.46
C CYS A 143 -6.33 -15.33 6.32
N ASP A 144 -5.26 -15.87 5.75
CA ASP A 144 -5.31 -16.86 4.68
C ASP A 144 -4.17 -17.88 4.90
N PRO A 145 -4.44 -18.88 5.77
CA PRO A 145 -3.44 -19.85 6.22
C PRO A 145 -2.89 -20.71 5.10
N SER A 146 -1.56 -20.87 5.06
CA SER A 146 -0.89 -21.84 4.19
C SER A 146 0.25 -22.54 4.93
N ASP A 147 0.47 -23.81 4.62
CA ASP A 147 1.56 -24.57 5.22
C ASP A 147 2.92 -23.95 4.88
N GLU A 148 3.07 -23.46 3.65
CA GLU A 148 4.28 -22.80 3.16
C GLU A 148 4.61 -21.54 3.98
N THR A 149 3.64 -20.65 4.19
CA THR A 149 3.87 -19.42 4.97
C THR A 149 4.13 -19.74 6.44
N LEU A 150 3.44 -20.72 7.02
CA LEU A 150 3.68 -21.16 8.39
C LEU A 150 5.09 -21.75 8.57
N ILE A 151 5.54 -22.59 7.63
CA ILE A 151 6.90 -23.15 7.61
C ILE A 151 7.93 -22.02 7.49
N LEU A 152 7.69 -21.06 6.60
CA LEU A 152 8.55 -19.89 6.42
C LEU A 152 8.70 -19.11 7.72
N ILE A 153 7.60 -18.72 8.38
CA ILE A 153 7.61 -18.00 9.66
C ILE A 153 8.45 -18.76 10.71
N LYS A 154 8.20 -20.07 10.88
CA LYS A 154 8.95 -20.90 11.83
C LYS A 154 10.43 -20.95 11.49
N SER A 155 10.78 -21.10 10.20
CA SER A 155 12.16 -21.14 9.74
C SER A 155 12.90 -19.82 10.00
N LEU A 156 12.24 -18.68 9.81
CA LEU A 156 12.81 -17.34 10.03
C LEU A 156 13.12 -17.11 11.52
N TYR A 157 12.22 -17.52 12.42
CA TYR A 157 12.47 -17.50 13.86
C TYR A 157 13.66 -18.37 14.27
N LEU A 158 13.77 -19.58 13.72
CA LEU A 158 14.90 -20.48 13.97
C LEU A 158 16.23 -19.89 13.45
N LYS A 159 16.25 -19.38 12.21
CA LYS A 159 17.45 -18.80 11.58
C LYS A 159 17.95 -17.55 12.31
N THR A 160 17.05 -16.73 12.84
CA THR A 160 17.40 -15.54 13.64
C THR A 160 17.67 -15.85 15.11
N LYS A 161 17.56 -17.12 15.53
CA LYS A 161 17.68 -17.58 16.92
C LYS A 161 16.69 -16.89 17.88
N ASN A 162 15.58 -16.38 17.35
CA ASN A 162 14.51 -15.75 18.12
C ASN A 162 13.34 -16.73 18.28
N THR A 163 13.49 -17.75 19.13
CA THR A 163 12.52 -18.85 19.21
C THR A 163 11.41 -18.62 20.24
N THR A 164 11.56 -17.66 21.16
CA THR A 164 10.53 -17.34 22.17
C THR A 164 9.15 -17.09 21.57
N PRO A 165 8.98 -16.34 20.47
CA PRO A 165 7.66 -16.08 19.87
C PRO A 165 6.96 -17.32 19.29
N LEU A 166 7.68 -18.44 19.12
CA LEU A 166 7.08 -19.69 18.64
C LEU A 166 6.13 -20.32 19.66
N THR A 167 6.35 -20.10 20.97
CA THR A 167 5.50 -20.67 22.03
C THR A 167 4.11 -20.03 22.08
N THR A 168 3.96 -18.84 21.50
CA THR A 168 2.70 -18.08 21.46
C THR A 168 2.19 -17.86 20.04
N LEU A 169 2.81 -18.46 19.02
CA LEU A 169 2.48 -18.21 17.61
C LEU A 169 1.00 -18.51 17.31
N ASP A 170 0.48 -19.68 17.69
CA ASP A 170 -0.91 -20.05 17.41
C ASP A 170 -1.91 -19.08 18.06
N THR A 171 -1.63 -18.64 19.29
CA THR A 171 -2.43 -17.63 19.99
C THR A 171 -2.40 -16.28 19.27
N ARG A 172 -1.22 -15.84 18.80
CA ARG A 172 -1.08 -14.59 18.04
C ARG A 172 -1.80 -14.66 16.70
N LEU A 173 -1.67 -15.77 15.95
CA LEU A 173 -2.39 -15.99 14.69
C LEU A 173 -3.91 -15.96 14.89
N LYS A 174 -4.42 -16.64 15.92
CA LYS A 174 -5.86 -16.61 16.27
C LYS A 174 -6.35 -15.21 16.65
N GLN A 175 -5.49 -14.39 17.23
CA GLN A 175 -5.84 -13.00 17.55
C GLN A 175 -5.83 -12.11 16.31
N LEU A 176 -4.84 -12.27 15.43
CA LEU A 176 -4.71 -11.52 14.18
C LEU A 176 -5.85 -11.84 13.19
N SER A 177 -6.36 -13.07 13.19
CA SER A 177 -7.42 -13.52 12.29
C SER A 177 -8.80 -12.88 12.58
N LYS A 178 -8.94 -12.18 13.70
CA LYS A 178 -10.20 -11.51 14.08
C LYS A 178 -10.54 -10.31 13.20
N SER A 179 -9.56 -9.77 12.47
CA SER A 179 -9.78 -8.66 11.55
C SER A 179 -9.00 -8.91 10.27
N CYS A 180 -9.70 -9.30 9.21
CA CYS A 180 -9.10 -9.65 7.94
C CYS A 180 -9.93 -9.03 6.82
N LEU A 181 -9.26 -8.26 5.97
CA LEU A 181 -9.82 -7.66 4.77
C LEU A 181 -9.02 -8.15 3.55
N ASP A 182 -9.71 -8.68 2.55
CA ASP A 182 -9.17 -9.13 1.27
C ASP A 182 -9.50 -8.20 0.10
N VAL A 183 -10.42 -7.25 0.29
CA VAL A 183 -10.85 -6.29 -0.74
C VAL A 183 -10.68 -4.85 -0.26
N LEU A 184 -10.04 -4.01 -1.07
CA LEU A 184 -10.04 -2.56 -0.89
C LEU A 184 -11.20 -1.95 -1.68
N SER A 185 -12.13 -1.28 -1.00
CA SER A 185 -13.12 -0.42 -1.64
C SER A 185 -12.45 0.88 -2.06
N ASP A 186 -12.66 1.30 -3.30
CA ASP A 186 -12.07 2.50 -3.91
C ASP A 186 -13.10 3.60 -4.23
N ASN A 187 -14.34 3.43 -3.75
CA ASN A 187 -15.51 4.29 -3.93
C ASN A 187 -16.02 4.98 -2.65
#